data_AF-A0AAU9VML9-F1
#
_entry.id   AF-A0AAU9VML9-F1
#
_cell.length_a   1.000
_cell.length_b   1.000
_cell.length_c   1.000
_cell.angle_alpha   90.00
_cell.angle_beta   90.00
_cell.angle_gamma   90.00
#
_symmetry.space_group_name_H-M   'P 1'
#
loop_
_entity.id
_entity.type
_entity.pdbx_description
1 polymer ?
#
loop_
_entity_poly.entity_id
_entity_poly.type
_entity_poly.pdbx_seq_one_letter_code
_entity_poly.pdbx_strand_id
1 'polypeptide(L)'
;MAIAAGAKCDSENLVWVMCSYDMGWQKRGKVHNSSTGHGAVLGVKTGKVLDFATRYKTCRTCAASKKPDKPTPHDCRKNLTGSTKIMEASVACQLFQRAPARGIMYDQYIGDDDSTTFSYLKTNVPYGLEKISDFIHAKRSLNTRLYNLSQRQKFPDSSVLTQKVVNYLVKCFSYYVHQRKNQPAELVIAIQCIVPHAFVDHKKCNSSWCRYKQNPTEYIHHELPHGKDLHWSSLQQALHDLFSEYASPTVVTKLASCLDSQRNESLNETIGSKT
;
A
#
# COMPACT_ATOMS: atom_id res chain seq x y z
N MET A 1 6.09 8.43 25.45
CA MET A 1 5.24 9.17 24.48
C MET A 1 4.08 8.35 23.89
N ALA A 2 4.08 7.01 23.91
CA ALA A 2 2.93 6.21 23.43
C ALA A 2 1.81 6.01 24.47
N ILE A 3 2.16 5.82 25.75
CA ILE A 3 1.21 5.72 26.88
C ILE A 3 0.36 6.99 27.00
N ALA A 4 0.98 8.17 26.88
CA ALA A 4 0.29 9.46 26.85
C ALA A 4 -0.68 9.62 25.67
N ALA A 5 -0.54 8.78 24.62
CA ALA A 5 -1.43 8.76 23.47
C ALA A 5 -2.53 7.67 23.57
N GLY A 6 -2.66 7.00 24.72
CA GLY A 6 -3.74 6.04 25.02
C GLY A 6 -3.45 4.58 24.64
N ALA A 7 -2.18 4.21 24.42
CA ALA A 7 -1.81 2.84 24.09
C ALA A 7 -1.88 1.92 25.33
N LYS A 8 -2.42 0.71 25.17
CA LYS A 8 -2.51 -0.31 26.22
C LYS A 8 -1.16 -1.03 26.38
N CYS A 9 -0.82 -1.37 27.62
CA CYS A 9 0.33 -2.23 27.92
C CYS A 9 -0.14 -3.68 28.08
N ASP A 10 0.68 -4.63 27.67
CA ASP A 10 0.46 -6.05 27.97
C ASP A 10 1.00 -6.43 29.37
N SER A 11 0.90 -7.72 29.70
CA SER A 11 1.40 -8.30 30.96
C SER A 11 2.91 -8.13 31.16
N GLU A 12 3.67 -7.78 30.12
CA GLU A 12 5.11 -7.53 30.16
C GLU A 12 5.44 -6.02 30.12
N ASN A 13 4.45 -5.14 30.31
CA ASN A 13 4.56 -3.68 30.21
C ASN A 13 4.97 -3.17 28.81
N LEU A 14 4.79 -3.96 27.75
CA LEU A 14 5.08 -3.54 26.38
C LEU A 14 3.90 -2.76 25.80
N VAL A 15 4.22 -1.65 25.13
CA VAL A 15 3.21 -0.77 24.53
C VAL A 15 3.02 -1.11 23.06
N TRP A 16 1.77 -1.33 22.66
CA TRP A 16 1.45 -1.66 21.28
C TRP A 16 1.37 -0.40 20.43
N VAL A 17 2.07 -0.40 19.29
CA VAL A 17 2.23 0.75 18.42
C VAL A 17 2.03 0.35 16.97
N MET A 18 0.91 0.78 16.39
CA MET A 18 0.70 0.73 14.96
C MET A 18 1.73 1.61 14.23
N CYS A 19 2.38 1.03 13.23
CA CYS A 19 3.44 1.70 12.47
C CYS A 19 3.25 1.60 10.96
N SER A 20 4.04 2.37 10.22
CA SER A 20 4.22 2.22 8.77
C SER A 20 5.68 1.96 8.47
N TYR A 21 5.93 1.09 7.50
CA TYR A 21 7.26 0.69 7.09
C TYR A 21 7.37 0.73 5.57
N ASP A 22 8.47 1.31 5.09
CA ASP A 22 8.86 1.31 3.68
C ASP A 22 10.39 1.38 3.60
N MET A 23 10.94 0.88 2.49
CA MET A 23 12.36 0.89 2.20
C MET A 23 12.69 1.77 1.00
N GLY A 24 13.51 2.79 1.24
CA GLY A 24 14.11 3.63 0.21
C GLY A 24 15.40 3.04 -0.35
N TRP A 25 15.62 3.27 -1.64
CA TRP A 25 16.80 2.83 -2.39
C TRP A 25 17.57 4.05 -2.91
N GLN A 26 18.90 4.07 -2.79
CA GLN A 26 19.69 5.24 -3.22
C GLN A 26 19.74 5.42 -4.73
N LYS A 27 19.72 4.33 -5.51
CA LYS A 27 19.65 4.44 -6.97
C LYS A 27 18.24 4.88 -7.38
N ARG A 28 18.12 6.07 -7.98
CA ARG A 28 16.84 6.56 -8.55
C ARG A 28 16.36 5.61 -9.65
N GLY A 29 15.11 5.17 -9.55
CA GLY A 29 14.44 4.32 -10.55
C GLY A 29 13.64 3.16 -9.93
N LYS A 30 12.78 2.52 -10.72
CA LYS A 30 11.90 1.41 -10.27
C LYS A 30 12.63 0.07 -10.04
N VAL A 31 13.96 0.07 -9.99
CA VAL A 31 14.75 -1.17 -9.94
C VAL A 31 15.37 -1.32 -8.55
N HIS A 32 14.87 -2.28 -7.78
CA HIS A 32 15.36 -2.65 -6.44
C HIS A 32 16.70 -3.43 -6.49
N ASN A 33 17.65 -2.95 -7.30
CA ASN A 33 19.00 -3.50 -7.44
C ASN A 33 20.09 -2.55 -6.92
N SER A 34 19.69 -1.51 -6.18
CA SER A 34 20.66 -0.64 -5.54
C SER A 34 21.51 -1.44 -4.56
N SER A 35 22.82 -1.15 -4.54
CA SER A 35 23.74 -1.78 -3.59
C SER A 35 23.59 -1.24 -2.17
N THR A 36 22.73 -0.25 -1.99
CA THR A 36 22.48 0.45 -0.74
C THR A 36 21.00 0.78 -0.62
N GLY A 37 20.49 0.72 0.62
CA GLY A 37 19.13 1.12 0.92
C GLY A 37 18.92 1.37 2.41
N HIS A 38 17.80 1.97 2.74
CA HIS A 38 17.43 2.36 4.10
C HIS A 38 15.95 2.07 4.32
N GLY A 39 15.61 1.54 5.49
CA GLY A 39 14.22 1.35 5.90
C GLY A 39 13.97 2.07 7.21
N ALA A 40 12.77 2.63 7.33
CA ALA A 40 12.35 3.35 8.52
C ALA A 40 10.95 2.89 8.96
N VAL A 41 10.77 2.79 10.27
CA VAL A 41 9.48 2.57 10.91
C VAL A 41 8.99 3.92 11.43
N LEU A 42 7.79 4.33 11.03
CA LEU A 42 7.14 5.55 11.48
C LEU A 42 5.88 5.20 12.28
N GLY A 43 5.60 5.94 13.35
CA GLY A 43 4.34 5.77 14.09
C GLY A 43 3.18 6.37 13.31
N VAL A 44 2.11 5.61 13.05
CA VAL A 44 0.98 6.08 12.22
C VAL A 44 0.32 7.31 12.83
N LYS A 45 0.05 7.26 14.15
CA LYS A 45 -0.60 8.36 14.88
C LYS A 45 0.27 9.61 14.97
N THR A 46 1.58 9.46 15.23
CA THR A 46 2.47 10.59 15.51
C THR A 46 3.18 11.14 14.29
N GLY A 47 3.33 10.33 13.23
CA GLY A 47 4.14 10.63 12.05
C GLY A 47 5.64 10.69 12.31
N LYS A 48 6.09 10.31 13.51
CA LYS A 48 7.51 10.37 13.90
C LYS A 48 8.21 9.06 13.56
N VAL A 49 9.49 9.16 13.21
CA VAL A 49 10.38 8.00 13.05
C VAL A 49 10.59 7.35 14.42
N LEU A 50 10.28 6.05 14.51
CA LEU A 50 10.44 5.23 15.72
C LEU A 50 11.75 4.45 15.69
N ASP A 51 12.14 3.95 14.51
CA ASP A 51 13.41 3.27 14.30
C ASP A 51 13.80 3.31 12.83
N PHE A 52 15.08 3.12 12.53
CA PHE A 52 15.58 2.97 11.17
C PHE A 52 16.80 2.06 11.11
N ALA A 53 17.10 1.55 9.92
CA ALA A 53 18.31 0.82 9.63
C ALA A 53 18.69 0.93 8.15
N THR A 54 19.98 0.76 7.90
CA THR A 54 20.58 0.84 6.56
C THR A 54 21.15 -0.52 6.16
N ARG A 55 21.13 -0.81 4.86
CA ARG A 55 21.81 -1.97 4.26
C ARG A 55 22.76 -1.54 3.18
N TYR A 56 23.97 -2.09 3.23
CA TYR A 56 25.04 -1.84 2.29
C TYR A 56 25.60 -3.19 1.82
N LYS A 57 25.44 -3.48 0.53
CA LYS A 57 25.99 -4.67 -0.14
C LYS A 57 27.42 -4.45 -0.61
N THR A 58 27.78 -3.22 -0.94
CA THR A 58 29.11 -2.86 -1.43
C THR A 58 29.74 -1.81 -0.51
N CYS A 59 31.07 -1.82 -0.48
CA CYS A 59 31.88 -0.78 0.12
C CYS A 59 32.96 -0.41 -0.90
N ARG A 60 33.11 0.89 -1.21
CA ARG A 60 34.06 1.37 -2.22
C ARG A 60 35.50 1.03 -1.85
N THR A 61 35.87 1.21 -0.58
CA THR A 61 37.22 0.93 -0.08
C THR A 61 37.53 -0.57 -0.12
N CYS A 62 36.55 -1.42 0.23
CA CYS A 62 36.69 -2.87 0.05
C CYS A 62 36.88 -3.26 -1.42
N ALA A 63 36.08 -2.68 -2.33
CA ALA A 63 36.13 -3.00 -3.75
C ALA A 63 37.42 -2.54 -4.43
N ALA A 64 38.05 -1.46 -3.95
CA ALA A 64 39.31 -0.95 -4.45
C ALA A 64 40.54 -1.71 -3.92
N SER A 65 40.37 -2.62 -2.94
CA SER A 65 41.49 -3.37 -2.38
C SER A 65 42.06 -4.37 -3.38
N LYS A 66 43.38 -4.37 -3.54
CA LYS A 66 44.11 -5.40 -4.31
C LYS A 66 44.10 -6.77 -3.62
N LYS A 67 43.77 -6.83 -2.33
CA LYS A 67 43.66 -8.05 -1.52
C LYS A 67 42.22 -8.14 -0.99
N PRO A 68 41.35 -8.99 -1.59
CA PRO A 68 39.94 -9.08 -1.21
C PRO A 68 39.73 -9.42 0.27
N ASP A 69 40.62 -10.25 0.83
CA ASP A 69 40.51 -10.78 2.19
C ASP A 69 41.11 -9.86 3.26
N LYS A 70 41.87 -8.83 2.85
CA LYS A 70 42.52 -7.86 3.74
C LYS A 70 42.50 -6.46 3.12
N PRO A 71 41.34 -5.80 3.07
CA PRO A 71 41.25 -4.42 2.64
C PRO A 71 42.01 -3.47 3.57
N THR A 72 42.43 -2.32 3.04
CA THR A 72 42.98 -1.23 3.85
C THR A 72 42.02 -0.93 5.02
N PRO A 73 42.51 -0.76 6.26
CA PRO A 73 41.66 -0.42 7.40
C PRO A 73 40.81 0.82 7.12
N HIS A 74 39.50 0.71 7.35
CA HIS A 74 38.54 1.80 7.18
C HIS A 74 37.25 1.48 7.96
N ASP A 75 36.38 2.48 8.11
CA ASP A 75 35.03 2.30 8.65
C ASP A 75 34.12 1.62 7.61
N CYS A 76 34.19 0.29 7.55
CA CYS A 76 33.40 -0.50 6.62
C CYS A 76 31.95 -0.62 7.10
N ARG A 77 31.02 0.00 6.36
CA ARG A 77 29.57 -0.09 6.64
C ARG A 77 28.87 -1.24 5.90
N LYS A 78 29.61 -2.08 5.16
CA LYS A 78 29.04 -3.24 4.45
C LYS A 78 28.46 -4.21 5.48
N ASN A 79 27.16 -4.45 5.40
CA ASN A 79 26.43 -5.27 6.37
C ASN A 79 25.41 -6.23 5.72
N LEU A 80 25.46 -6.37 4.39
CA LEU A 80 24.65 -7.34 3.66
C LEU A 80 25.52 -8.25 2.80
N THR A 81 25.28 -9.55 2.92
CA THR A 81 25.76 -10.59 2.02
C THR A 81 24.59 -11.15 1.20
N GLY A 82 24.83 -11.51 -0.06
CA GLY A 82 23.81 -12.09 -0.94
C GLY A 82 23.00 -11.07 -1.78
N SER A 83 21.72 -11.35 -1.95
CA SER A 83 20.82 -10.61 -2.87
C SER A 83 20.42 -9.25 -2.30
N THR A 84 20.28 -8.23 -3.15
CA THR A 84 19.70 -6.94 -2.71
C THR A 84 18.21 -7.07 -2.40
N LYS A 85 17.52 -8.06 -2.99
CA LYS A 85 16.08 -8.29 -2.81
C LYS A 85 15.71 -8.63 -1.36
N ILE A 86 16.64 -9.13 -0.55
CA ILE A 86 16.38 -9.43 0.86
C ILE A 86 16.55 -8.22 1.78
N MET A 87 17.05 -7.09 1.28
CA MET A 87 17.33 -5.93 2.12
C MET A 87 16.09 -5.46 2.86
N GLU A 88 14.96 -5.34 2.16
CA GLU A 88 13.71 -4.83 2.74
C GLU A 88 13.23 -5.70 3.88
N ALA A 89 13.05 -7.00 3.62
CA ALA A 89 12.64 -7.96 4.64
C ALA A 89 13.66 -8.03 5.80
N SER A 90 14.96 -7.99 5.52
CA SER A 90 16.00 -8.04 6.55
C SER A 90 16.03 -6.79 7.44
N VAL A 91 15.72 -5.62 6.88
CA VAL A 91 15.68 -4.35 7.62
C VAL A 91 14.41 -4.31 8.46
N ALA A 92 13.26 -4.64 7.86
CA ALA A 92 12.00 -4.77 8.58
C ALA A 92 12.16 -5.71 9.78
N CYS A 93 12.67 -6.92 9.56
CA CYS A 93 12.86 -7.89 10.63
C CYS A 93 13.76 -7.36 11.76
N GLN A 94 14.90 -6.75 11.43
CA GLN A 94 15.77 -6.13 12.43
C GLN A 94 15.05 -5.05 13.23
N LEU A 95 14.28 -4.19 12.57
CA LEU A 95 13.53 -3.10 13.21
C LEU A 95 12.48 -3.64 14.18
N PHE A 96 11.74 -4.67 13.76
CA PHE A 96 10.65 -5.26 14.52
C PHE A 96 11.16 -6.10 15.71
N GLN A 97 12.27 -6.84 15.54
CA GLN A 97 12.91 -7.58 16.63
C GLN A 97 13.56 -6.68 17.69
N ARG A 98 13.98 -5.46 17.33
CA ARG A 98 14.54 -4.49 18.29
C ARG A 98 13.48 -3.79 19.14
N ALA A 99 12.22 -3.80 18.70
CA ALA A 99 11.14 -3.03 19.33
C ALA A 99 10.90 -3.43 20.80
N PRO A 100 10.79 -4.72 21.17
CA PRO A 100 10.47 -5.12 22.55
C PRO A 100 11.52 -4.66 23.57
N ALA A 101 12.80 -4.68 23.20
CA ALA A 101 13.90 -4.18 24.03
C ALA A 101 13.78 -2.67 24.35
N ARG A 102 12.94 -1.94 23.62
CA ARG A 102 12.62 -0.51 23.84
C ARG A 102 11.25 -0.31 24.50
N GLY A 103 10.62 -1.38 24.98
CA GLY A 103 9.31 -1.33 25.64
C GLY A 103 8.13 -1.17 24.68
N ILE A 104 8.30 -1.48 23.39
CA ILE A 104 7.26 -1.34 22.36
C ILE A 104 7.14 -2.59 21.49
N MET A 105 5.95 -2.82 20.94
CA MET A 105 5.70 -3.86 19.94
C MET A 105 4.93 -3.26 18.77
N TYR A 106 5.32 -3.62 17.56
CA TYR A 106 4.58 -3.24 16.36
C TYR A 106 3.52 -4.30 16.08
N ASP A 107 2.32 -4.15 16.65
CA ASP A 107 1.22 -5.11 16.51
C ASP A 107 0.59 -5.08 15.12
N GLN A 108 0.53 -3.89 14.51
CA GLN A 108 0.01 -3.68 13.17
C GLN A 108 0.96 -2.79 12.37
N TYR A 109 1.22 -3.15 11.12
CA TYR A 109 1.99 -2.29 10.23
C TYR A 109 1.36 -2.06 8.86
N ILE A 110 1.53 -0.85 8.34
CA ILE A 110 1.20 -0.48 6.96
C ILE A 110 2.47 -0.58 6.12
N GLY A 111 2.37 -1.19 4.95
CA GLY A 111 3.43 -1.19 3.96
C GLY A 111 2.92 -1.69 2.63
N ASP A 112 3.78 -1.66 1.62
CA ASP A 112 3.50 -2.14 0.27
C ASP A 112 2.94 -3.56 0.28
N ASP A 113 2.07 -3.88 -0.66
CA ASP A 113 1.41 -5.20 -0.76
C ASP A 113 2.34 -6.36 -1.17
N ASP A 114 3.68 -6.19 -1.11
CA ASP A 114 4.61 -7.31 -1.27
C ASP A 114 4.41 -8.34 -0.13
N SER A 115 4.14 -9.58 -0.53
CA SER A 115 3.91 -10.71 0.38
C SER A 115 5.21 -11.23 0.99
N THR A 116 6.37 -10.93 0.40
CA THR A 116 7.67 -11.48 0.83
C THR A 116 8.12 -10.90 2.18
N THR A 117 8.11 -9.57 2.31
CA THR A 117 8.47 -8.88 3.57
C THR A 117 7.58 -9.34 4.72
N PHE A 118 6.25 -9.38 4.53
CA PHE A 118 5.35 -9.81 5.59
C PHE A 118 5.52 -11.26 6.00
N SER A 119 5.67 -12.16 5.02
CA SER A 119 5.90 -13.59 5.30
C SER A 119 7.18 -13.77 6.11
N TYR A 120 8.25 -13.05 5.75
CA TYR A 120 9.50 -13.08 6.50
C TYR A 120 9.36 -12.55 7.92
N LEU A 121 8.62 -11.45 8.12
CA LEU A 121 8.33 -10.91 9.45
C LEU A 121 7.56 -11.92 10.30
N LYS A 122 6.49 -12.52 9.76
CA LYS A 122 5.65 -13.48 10.47
C LYS A 122 6.41 -14.72 10.94
N THR A 123 7.47 -15.11 10.23
CA THR A 123 8.32 -16.25 10.61
C THR A 123 9.38 -15.87 11.66
N ASN A 124 9.90 -14.64 11.66
CA ASN A 124 11.11 -14.28 12.42
C ASN A 124 10.86 -13.31 13.58
N VAL A 125 9.72 -12.61 13.62
CA VAL A 125 9.38 -11.68 14.69
C VAL A 125 8.69 -12.46 15.83
N PRO A 126 9.14 -12.30 17.10
CA PRO A 126 8.69 -13.15 18.21
C PRO A 126 7.31 -12.76 18.76
N TYR A 127 6.47 -12.08 17.98
CA TYR A 127 5.15 -11.62 18.41
C TYR A 127 4.14 -11.51 17.27
N GLY A 128 2.86 -11.44 17.63
CA GLY A 128 1.76 -11.31 16.69
C GLY A 128 1.83 -9.99 15.91
N LEU A 129 1.83 -10.10 14.58
CA LEU A 129 1.88 -8.98 13.65
C LEU A 129 0.78 -9.11 12.60
N GLU A 130 0.03 -8.04 12.41
CA GLU A 130 -0.92 -7.90 11.31
C GLU A 130 -0.46 -6.85 10.30
N LYS A 131 -0.73 -7.12 9.02
CA LYS A 131 -0.47 -6.18 7.93
C LYS A 131 -1.76 -5.49 7.53
N ILE A 132 -1.71 -4.16 7.52
CA ILE A 132 -2.75 -3.27 7.02
C ILE A 132 -2.40 -2.88 5.58
N SER A 133 -3.39 -2.87 4.69
CA SER A 133 -3.18 -2.50 3.30
C SER A 133 -2.99 -0.99 3.19
N ASP A 134 -1.94 -0.58 2.49
CA ASP A 134 -1.76 0.81 2.14
C ASP A 134 -2.79 1.23 1.08
N PHE A 135 -3.65 2.19 1.44
CA PHE A 135 -4.70 2.69 0.56
C PHE A 135 -4.17 3.29 -0.75
N ILE A 136 -3.05 4.03 -0.70
CA ILE A 136 -2.44 4.64 -1.88
C ILE A 136 -1.92 3.55 -2.82
N HIS A 137 -1.28 2.52 -2.28
CA HIS A 137 -0.83 1.37 -3.06
C HIS A 137 -2.00 0.54 -3.61
N ALA A 138 -3.05 0.29 -2.84
CA ALA A 138 -4.26 -0.38 -3.30
C ALA A 138 -4.93 0.38 -4.46
N LYS A 139 -5.01 1.72 -4.35
CA LYS A 139 -5.52 2.61 -5.41
C LYS A 139 -4.64 2.57 -6.67
N ARG A 140 -3.31 2.64 -6.52
CA ARG A 140 -2.35 2.53 -7.64
C ARG A 140 -2.44 1.16 -8.33
N SER A 141 -2.61 0.09 -7.55
CA SER A 141 -2.81 -1.28 -8.03
C SER A 141 -4.10 -1.39 -8.85
N LEU A 142 -5.23 -0.88 -8.34
CA LEU A 142 -6.51 -0.84 -9.06
C LEU A 142 -6.38 -0.10 -10.39
N ASN A 143 -5.78 1.10 -10.36
CA ASN A 143 -5.53 1.89 -11.56
C ASN A 143 -4.75 1.10 -12.60
N THR A 144 -3.62 0.48 -12.20
CA THR A 144 -2.77 -0.33 -13.09
C THR A 144 -3.53 -1.52 -13.69
N ARG A 145 -4.36 -2.20 -12.89
CA ARG A 145 -5.17 -3.32 -13.38
C ARG A 145 -6.23 -2.88 -14.39
N LEU A 146 -6.89 -1.74 -14.17
CA LEU A 146 -7.84 -1.16 -15.11
C LEU A 146 -7.18 -0.75 -16.44
N TYR A 147 -5.98 -0.18 -16.39
CA TYR A 147 -5.19 0.07 -17.60
C TYR A 147 -4.81 -1.21 -18.33
N ASN A 148 -4.32 -2.22 -17.61
CA ASN A 148 -3.99 -3.50 -18.25
C ASN A 148 -5.21 -4.14 -18.90
N LEU A 149 -6.39 -4.01 -18.26
CA LEU A 149 -7.66 -4.45 -18.84
C LEU A 149 -7.96 -3.69 -20.14
N SER A 150 -7.77 -2.37 -20.15
CA SER A 150 -8.02 -1.53 -21.33
C SER A 150 -7.08 -1.84 -22.51
N GLN A 151 -5.87 -2.34 -22.25
CA GLN A 151 -4.87 -2.64 -23.29
C GLN A 151 -4.95 -4.10 -23.79
N ARG A 152 -5.23 -5.05 -22.91
CA ARG A 152 -5.10 -6.49 -23.20
C ARG A 152 -6.39 -7.14 -23.68
N GLN A 153 -7.54 -6.60 -23.30
CA GLN A 153 -8.84 -7.13 -23.72
C GLN A 153 -9.50 -6.17 -24.70
N LYS A 154 -9.71 -6.67 -25.92
CA LYS A 154 -10.63 -6.03 -26.86
C LYS A 154 -12.02 -6.52 -26.51
N PHE A 155 -12.88 -5.59 -26.15
CA PHE A 155 -14.29 -5.84 -25.96
C PHE A 155 -15.00 -5.33 -27.22
N PRO A 156 -15.22 -6.18 -28.24
CA PRO A 156 -15.92 -5.76 -29.44
C PRO A 156 -17.30 -5.23 -29.09
N ASP A 157 -17.69 -4.17 -29.80
CA ASP A 157 -18.89 -3.38 -29.60
C ASP A 157 -19.00 -2.66 -28.25
N SER A 158 -18.10 -2.86 -27.28
CA SER A 158 -18.23 -2.29 -25.94
C SER A 158 -17.87 -0.82 -25.77
N SER A 159 -18.28 -0.23 -24.64
CA SER A 159 -17.65 1.02 -24.19
C SER A 159 -16.14 0.86 -24.10
N VAL A 160 -15.41 1.89 -24.49
CA VAL A 160 -13.95 1.89 -24.39
C VAL A 160 -13.56 2.27 -22.97
N LEU A 161 -12.68 1.49 -22.33
CA LEU A 161 -11.98 1.90 -21.10
C LEU A 161 -10.97 3.00 -21.42
N THR A 162 -11.49 4.20 -21.67
CA THR A 162 -10.65 5.38 -21.84
C THR A 162 -10.04 5.76 -20.49
N GLN A 163 -8.99 6.59 -20.55
CA GLN A 163 -8.40 7.21 -19.35
C GLN A 163 -9.45 7.85 -18.43
N LYS A 164 -10.47 8.51 -19.03
CA LYS A 164 -11.54 9.19 -18.30
C LYS A 164 -12.38 8.19 -17.50
N VAL A 165 -12.72 7.04 -18.10
CA VAL A 165 -13.46 5.96 -17.43
C VAL A 165 -12.64 5.35 -16.30
N VAL A 166 -11.35 5.07 -16.54
CA VAL A 166 -10.44 4.53 -15.51
C VAL A 166 -10.36 5.49 -14.31
N ASN A 167 -10.15 6.78 -14.57
CA ASN A 167 -10.07 7.80 -13.52
C ASN A 167 -11.38 7.89 -12.72
N TYR A 168 -12.53 7.81 -13.39
CA TYR A 168 -13.84 7.78 -12.75
C TYR A 168 -13.97 6.57 -11.81
N LEU A 169 -13.68 5.36 -12.27
CA LEU A 169 -13.79 4.14 -11.47
C LEU A 169 -12.86 4.16 -10.24
N VAL A 170 -11.62 4.62 -10.41
CA VAL A 170 -10.64 4.80 -9.32
C VAL A 170 -11.11 5.87 -8.32
N LYS A 171 -11.76 6.93 -8.80
CA LYS A 171 -12.34 7.98 -7.95
C LYS A 171 -13.52 7.43 -7.12
N CYS A 172 -14.43 6.66 -7.73
CA CYS A 172 -15.53 6.02 -7.01
C CYS A 172 -15.02 5.10 -5.90
N PHE A 173 -14.01 4.28 -6.21
CA PHE A 173 -13.34 3.42 -5.22
C PHE A 173 -12.75 4.25 -4.07
N SER A 174 -11.96 5.27 -4.40
CA SER A 174 -11.33 6.14 -3.39
C SER A 174 -12.37 6.79 -2.48
N TYR A 175 -13.46 7.29 -3.07
CA TYR A 175 -14.53 7.93 -2.33
C TYR A 175 -15.18 6.98 -1.33
N TYR A 176 -15.51 5.75 -1.74
CA TYR A 176 -16.14 4.79 -0.84
C TYR A 176 -15.22 4.31 0.28
N VAL A 177 -13.93 4.09 0.00
CA VAL A 177 -12.96 3.74 1.05
C VAL A 177 -12.86 4.85 2.10
N HIS A 178 -12.87 6.12 1.69
CA HIS A 178 -12.90 7.24 2.63
C HIS A 178 -14.21 7.35 3.42
N GLN A 179 -15.36 7.14 2.77
CA GLN A 179 -16.67 7.25 3.44
C GLN A 179 -16.98 6.11 4.40
N ARG A 180 -16.52 4.89 4.09
CA ARG A 180 -16.76 3.68 4.89
C ARG A 180 -15.55 3.33 5.76
N LYS A 181 -14.82 4.36 6.22
CA LYS A 181 -13.68 4.18 7.11
C LYS A 181 -14.11 3.42 8.37
N ASN A 182 -13.37 2.37 8.70
CA ASN A 182 -13.64 1.44 9.80
C ASN A 182 -14.99 0.70 9.71
N GLN A 183 -15.60 0.61 8.51
CA GLN A 183 -16.87 -0.08 8.28
C GLN A 183 -16.71 -1.15 7.19
N PRO A 184 -16.03 -2.28 7.48
CA PRO A 184 -15.68 -3.26 6.45
C PRO A 184 -16.91 -3.86 5.74
N ALA A 185 -17.98 -4.22 6.47
CA ALA A 185 -19.18 -4.77 5.85
C ALA A 185 -19.84 -3.80 4.84
N GLU A 186 -19.95 -2.52 5.23
CA GLU A 186 -20.49 -1.46 4.36
C GLU A 186 -19.56 -1.17 3.17
N LEU A 187 -18.24 -1.29 3.36
CA LEU A 187 -17.27 -1.10 2.30
C LEU A 187 -17.37 -2.18 1.21
N VAL A 188 -17.64 -3.44 1.58
CA VAL A 188 -17.90 -4.53 0.61
C VAL A 188 -19.07 -4.14 -0.30
N ILE A 189 -20.20 -3.76 0.30
CA ILE A 189 -21.42 -3.39 -0.43
C ILE A 189 -21.14 -2.18 -1.34
N ALA A 190 -20.44 -1.18 -0.81
CA ALA A 190 -20.09 0.03 -1.54
C ALA A 190 -19.21 -0.24 -2.78
N ILE A 191 -18.16 -1.05 -2.64
CA ILE A 191 -17.27 -1.43 -3.75
C ILE A 191 -18.06 -2.19 -4.83
N GLN A 192 -18.90 -3.13 -4.43
CA GLN A 192 -19.75 -3.91 -5.35
C GLN A 192 -20.77 -3.05 -6.09
N CYS A 193 -21.11 -1.85 -5.59
CA CYS A 193 -22.03 -0.93 -6.26
C CYS A 193 -21.37 -0.10 -7.37
N ILE A 194 -20.04 -0.02 -7.43
CA ILE A 194 -19.32 0.85 -8.37
C ILE A 194 -19.62 0.45 -9.82
N VAL A 195 -19.49 -0.83 -10.14
CA VAL A 195 -19.67 -1.34 -11.50
C VAL A 195 -21.14 -1.26 -11.92
N PRO A 196 -22.14 -1.80 -11.17
CA PRO A 196 -23.55 -1.67 -11.54
C PRO A 196 -23.97 -0.21 -11.78
N HIS A 197 -23.52 0.72 -10.92
CA HIS A 197 -23.82 2.13 -11.07
C HIS A 197 -23.28 2.74 -12.37
N ALA A 198 -22.10 2.31 -12.84
CA ALA A 198 -21.53 2.78 -14.09
C ALA A 198 -22.27 2.25 -15.34
N PHE A 199 -23.17 1.28 -15.16
CA PHE A 199 -23.98 0.62 -16.21
C PHE A 199 -25.49 0.80 -15.94
N VAL A 200 -25.92 1.95 -15.40
CA VAL A 200 -27.32 2.33 -15.13
C VAL A 200 -28.02 1.52 -14.00
N ASP A 201 -27.40 0.49 -13.43
CA ASP A 201 -28.00 -0.25 -12.32
C ASP A 201 -27.75 0.45 -10.98
N HIS A 202 -28.72 1.28 -10.61
CA HIS A 202 -28.70 2.05 -9.37
C HIS A 202 -29.38 1.35 -8.18
N LYS A 203 -29.86 0.10 -8.31
CA LYS A 203 -30.70 -0.56 -7.29
C LYS A 203 -30.04 -0.56 -5.91
N LYS A 204 -28.77 -0.95 -5.84
CA LYS A 204 -28.00 -1.08 -4.59
C LYS A 204 -27.26 0.19 -4.15
N CYS A 205 -27.35 1.28 -4.92
CA CYS A 205 -26.63 2.51 -4.61
C CYS A 205 -27.13 3.18 -3.32
N ASN A 206 -26.23 3.83 -2.57
CA ASN A 206 -26.61 4.74 -1.48
C ASN A 206 -27.07 6.10 -2.06
N SER A 207 -28.13 6.69 -1.52
CA SER A 207 -28.65 8.00 -1.93
C SER A 207 -27.67 9.15 -1.68
N SER A 208 -26.76 9.04 -0.70
CA SER A 208 -25.73 10.05 -0.42
C SER A 208 -24.66 10.14 -1.51
N TRP A 209 -24.50 9.10 -2.33
CA TRP A 209 -23.52 9.04 -3.41
C TRP A 209 -24.18 9.08 -4.79
N CYS A 210 -25.28 8.35 -4.96
CA CYS A 210 -25.96 8.22 -6.24
C CYS A 210 -26.96 9.35 -6.46
N ARG A 211 -26.55 10.36 -7.23
CA ARG A 211 -27.43 11.48 -7.61
C ARG A 211 -28.67 11.04 -8.38
N TYR A 212 -28.62 9.91 -9.10
CA TYR A 212 -29.82 9.34 -9.74
C TYR A 212 -30.92 9.06 -8.73
N LYS A 213 -30.59 8.57 -7.53
CA LYS A 213 -31.60 8.34 -6.47
C LYS A 213 -32.15 9.64 -5.88
N GLN A 214 -31.49 10.78 -6.10
CA GLN A 214 -31.93 12.08 -5.62
C GLN A 214 -32.83 12.76 -6.66
N ASN A 215 -32.42 12.73 -7.94
CA ASN A 215 -33.16 13.32 -9.05
C ASN A 215 -32.97 12.47 -10.32
N PRO A 216 -33.83 11.46 -10.56
CA PRO A 216 -33.68 10.55 -11.70
C PRO A 216 -33.85 11.23 -13.05
N THR A 217 -34.70 12.26 -13.14
CA THR A 217 -35.10 12.90 -14.40
C THR A 217 -34.03 13.81 -14.99
N GLU A 218 -33.17 14.39 -14.15
CA GLU A 218 -32.09 15.28 -14.58
C GLU A 218 -30.70 14.64 -14.46
N TYR A 219 -30.65 13.35 -14.12
CA TYR A 219 -29.38 12.67 -13.88
C TYR A 219 -28.60 12.47 -15.17
N ILE A 220 -27.38 13.01 -15.19
CA ILE A 220 -26.40 12.79 -16.25
C ILE A 220 -25.09 12.36 -15.60
N HIS A 221 -24.44 11.37 -16.21
CA HIS A 221 -23.18 10.84 -15.70
C HIS A 221 -21.98 11.68 -16.15
N HIS A 222 -21.92 12.94 -15.72
CA HIS A 222 -20.96 13.96 -16.19
C HIS A 222 -19.48 13.52 -16.18
N GLU A 223 -19.12 12.60 -15.28
CA GLU A 223 -17.74 12.11 -15.13
C GLU A 223 -17.38 11.01 -16.13
N LEU A 224 -18.36 10.38 -16.78
CA LEU A 224 -18.15 9.48 -17.91
C LEU A 224 -18.06 10.25 -19.24
N PRO A 225 -17.47 9.64 -20.29
CA PRO A 225 -17.47 10.21 -21.63
C PRO A 225 -18.88 10.54 -22.13
N HIS A 226 -19.07 11.76 -22.62
CA HIS A 226 -20.35 12.26 -23.16
C HIS A 226 -21.55 12.18 -22.20
N GLY A 227 -21.32 12.03 -20.90
CA GLY A 227 -22.40 11.88 -19.92
C GLY A 227 -23.16 10.55 -20.01
N LYS A 228 -22.64 9.59 -20.79
CA LYS A 228 -23.29 8.31 -21.07
C LYS A 228 -22.73 7.20 -20.19
N ASP A 229 -23.61 6.31 -19.77
CA ASP A 229 -23.26 5.09 -19.05
C ASP A 229 -22.43 4.13 -19.92
N LEU A 230 -21.71 3.24 -19.25
CA LEU A 230 -21.01 2.15 -19.91
C LEU A 230 -22.03 1.10 -20.39
N HIS A 231 -21.68 0.42 -21.48
CA HIS A 231 -22.55 -0.58 -22.10
C HIS A 231 -21.78 -1.88 -22.42
N TRP A 232 -22.56 -2.96 -22.55
CA TRP A 232 -22.22 -4.37 -22.82
C TRP A 232 -21.74 -5.24 -21.65
N SER A 233 -22.23 -6.47 -21.67
CA SER A 233 -22.10 -7.48 -20.61
C SER A 233 -20.67 -7.99 -20.42
N SER A 234 -19.90 -8.15 -21.50
CA SER A 234 -18.52 -8.65 -21.44
C SER A 234 -17.62 -7.71 -20.64
N LEU A 235 -17.73 -6.40 -20.87
CA LEU A 235 -16.99 -5.40 -20.14
C LEU A 235 -17.47 -5.29 -18.69
N GLN A 236 -18.79 -5.29 -18.48
CA GLN A 236 -19.39 -5.24 -17.16
C GLN A 236 -18.90 -6.40 -16.29
N GLN A 237 -18.87 -7.62 -16.83
CA GLN A 237 -18.39 -8.80 -16.13
C GLN A 237 -16.91 -8.67 -15.77
N ALA A 238 -16.06 -8.27 -16.72
CA ALA A 238 -14.63 -8.12 -16.46
C ALA A 238 -14.32 -7.07 -15.37
N LEU A 239 -15.07 -5.96 -15.35
CA LEU A 239 -14.98 -4.97 -14.28
C LEU A 239 -15.51 -5.52 -12.96
N HIS A 240 -16.66 -6.23 -12.98
CA HIS A 240 -17.22 -6.85 -11.80
C HIS A 240 -16.22 -7.82 -11.14
N ASP A 241 -15.61 -8.70 -11.93
CA ASP A 241 -14.63 -9.68 -11.45
C ASP A 241 -13.43 -8.97 -10.81
N LEU A 242 -12.90 -7.93 -11.47
CA LEU A 242 -11.80 -7.12 -10.93
C LEU A 242 -12.18 -6.47 -9.59
N PHE A 243 -13.33 -5.79 -9.52
CA PHE A 243 -13.77 -5.12 -8.30
C PHE A 243 -14.16 -6.10 -7.18
N SER A 244 -14.61 -7.31 -7.52
CA SER A 244 -14.94 -8.36 -6.54
C SER A 244 -13.72 -8.79 -5.71
N GLU A 245 -12.52 -8.78 -6.30
CA GLU A 245 -11.28 -9.08 -5.56
C GLU A 245 -10.99 -8.01 -4.50
N TYR A 246 -11.22 -6.74 -4.81
CA TYR A 246 -11.11 -5.63 -3.85
C TYR A 246 -12.24 -5.60 -2.83
N ALA A 247 -13.39 -6.20 -3.15
CA ALA A 247 -14.51 -6.37 -2.23
C ALA A 247 -14.40 -7.65 -1.37
N SER A 248 -13.36 -8.47 -1.54
CA SER A 248 -13.18 -9.68 -0.74
C SER A 248 -13.00 -9.34 0.75
N PRO A 249 -13.52 -10.16 1.70
CA PRO A 249 -13.37 -9.90 3.13
C PRO A 249 -11.91 -9.73 3.55
N THR A 250 -10.99 -10.49 2.94
CA THR A 250 -9.55 -10.43 3.19
C THR A 250 -8.94 -9.08 2.85
N VAL A 251 -9.32 -8.49 1.71
CA VAL A 251 -8.81 -7.17 1.28
C VAL A 251 -9.50 -6.08 2.07
N VAL A 252 -10.83 -6.14 2.20
CA VAL A 252 -11.62 -5.08 2.85
C VAL A 252 -11.28 -4.92 4.33
N THR A 253 -11.05 -6.02 5.06
CA THR A 253 -10.65 -5.94 6.47
C THR A 253 -9.36 -5.14 6.66
N LYS A 254 -8.42 -5.26 5.73
CA LYS A 254 -7.14 -4.53 5.76
C LYS A 254 -7.25 -3.11 5.22
N LEU A 255 -8.13 -2.89 4.25
CA LEU A 255 -8.30 -1.61 3.55
C LEU A 255 -9.21 -0.62 4.29
N ALA A 256 -10.20 -1.11 5.05
CA ALA A 256 -11.25 -0.29 5.67
C ALA A 256 -10.70 0.78 6.63
N SER A 257 -9.51 0.58 7.20
CA SER A 257 -8.84 1.57 8.05
C SER A 257 -8.47 2.84 7.27
N CYS A 258 -8.39 2.78 5.94
CA CYS A 258 -8.02 3.87 5.04
C CYS A 258 -6.71 4.55 5.50
N LEU A 259 -5.72 3.74 5.85
CA LEU A 259 -4.38 4.18 6.24
C LEU A 259 -3.40 4.03 5.08
N ASP A 260 -2.30 4.77 5.12
CA ASP A 260 -1.29 4.80 4.08
C ASP A 260 0.12 4.99 4.66
N SER A 261 1.13 4.67 3.86
CA SER A 261 2.55 4.86 4.20
C SER A 261 3.15 6.09 3.52
N GLN A 262 2.35 7.08 3.09
CA GLN A 262 2.82 8.23 2.31
C GLN A 262 3.93 9.02 3.02
N ARG A 263 3.92 9.05 4.36
CA ARG A 263 4.98 9.67 5.15
C ARG A 263 6.33 8.98 4.98
N ASN A 264 6.35 7.67 4.79
CA ASN A 264 7.56 6.93 4.51
C ASN A 264 8.07 7.28 3.10
N GLU A 265 7.19 7.36 2.09
CA GLU A 265 7.55 7.80 0.74
C GLU A 265 8.21 9.20 0.80
N SER A 266 7.60 10.16 1.50
CA SER A 266 8.15 11.52 1.65
C SER A 266 9.51 11.54 2.38
N LEU A 267 9.71 10.68 3.39
CA LEU A 267 11.00 10.54 4.05
C LEU A 267 12.06 9.98 3.09
N ASN A 268 11.71 8.94 2.36
CA ASN A 268 12.59 8.27 1.39
C ASN A 268 12.99 9.22 0.25
N GLU A 269 12.04 10.02 -0.26
CA GLU A 269 12.31 11.09 -1.24
C GLU A 269 13.27 12.15 -0.67
N THR A 270 13.06 12.58 0.56
CA THR A 270 13.93 13.56 1.22
C THR A 270 15.35 13.01 1.37
N ILE A 271 15.51 11.75 1.78
CA ILE A 271 16.83 11.11 1.91
C ILE A 271 17.49 10.96 0.53
N GLY A 272 16.75 10.49 -0.48
CA GLY A 272 17.23 10.33 -1.87
C GLY A 272 17.50 11.64 -2.62
N SER A 273 17.04 12.78 -2.10
CA SER A 273 17.40 14.11 -2.62
C SER A 273 18.81 14.56 -2.21
N LYS A 274 19.35 13.99 -1.13
CA LYS A 274 20.64 14.37 -0.53
C LYS A 274 21.79 13.41 -0.89
N THR A 275 21.52 12.42 -1.74
CA THR A 275 22.47 11.43 -2.27
C THR A 275 22.84 11.76 -3.71
#